data_AF-A0A7W6AIP4-F1
#
_entry.id   AF-A0A7W6AIP4-F1
#
_cell.length_a   1.000
_cell.length_b   1.000
_cell.length_c   1.000
_cell.angle_alpha   90.00
_cell.angle_beta   90.00
_cell.angle_gamma   90.00
#
_symmetry.space_group_name_H-M   'P 1'
#
loop_
_entity.id
_entity.type
_entity.pdbx_description
1 polymer ?
#
loop_
_entity_poly.entity_id
_entity_poly.type
_entity_poly.pdbx_seq_one_letter_code
_entity_poly.pdbx_strand_id
1 'polypeptide(L)'
;MRRSLKFLHTMGAIGLMGAMASLLVMLNAMPPVSDLTAYAAMRGAMGAIATWIFFPSLGVTLIAGLLAIGLNRGFHGAGWAWLKAATGILVFESGFVGVLGPMQQEAELSAGALMGKVDPAMLAQTLGPERNTLWVLLAIATLNVALGIWRPRLRRRTESPVVPGEGAG
;
A
#
# COMPACT_ATOMS: atom_id res chain seq x y z
N MET A 1 -13.35 -6.25 -20.90
CA MET A 1 -13.28 -5.46 -19.65
C MET A 1 -12.79 -6.24 -18.43
N ARG A 2 -13.44 -7.33 -17.99
CA ARG A 2 -13.04 -8.06 -16.76
C ARG A 2 -11.60 -8.57 -16.75
N ARG A 3 -11.11 -9.09 -17.87
CA ARG A 3 -9.73 -9.62 -17.98
C ARG A 3 -8.69 -8.50 -17.91
N SER A 4 -8.92 -7.38 -18.60
CA SER A 4 -8.03 -6.21 -18.60
C SER A 4 -7.92 -5.57 -17.21
N LEU A 5 -9.04 -5.38 -16.50
CA LEU A 5 -9.03 -4.84 -15.13
C LEU A 5 -8.31 -5.78 -14.16
N LYS A 6 -8.51 -7.10 -14.30
CA LYS A 6 -7.78 -8.09 -13.50
C LYS A 6 -6.28 -8.03 -13.78
N PHE A 7 -5.87 -7.99 -15.04
CA PHE A 7 -4.47 -7.88 -15.44
C PHE A 7 -3.83 -6.60 -14.87
N LEU A 8 -4.49 -5.45 -15.06
CA LEU A 8 -4.00 -4.16 -14.61
C LEU A 8 -3.85 -4.10 -13.08
N HIS A 9 -4.85 -4.61 -12.35
CA HIS A 9 -4.79 -4.71 -10.89
C HIS A 9 -3.64 -5.63 -10.42
N THR A 10 -3.42 -6.76 -11.09
CA THR A 10 -2.32 -7.68 -10.75
C THR A 10 -0.96 -7.06 -11.05
N MET A 11 -0.77 -6.42 -12.20
CA MET A 11 0.47 -5.73 -12.56
C MET A 11 0.79 -4.60 -11.57
N GLY A 12 -0.21 -3.77 -11.24
CA GLY A 12 -0.06 -2.74 -10.23
C GLY A 12 0.29 -3.31 -8.85
N ALA A 13 -0.36 -4.41 -8.43
CA ALA A 13 -0.08 -5.01 -7.13
C ALA A 13 1.35 -5.56 -7.02
N ILE A 14 1.85 -6.20 -8.10
CA ILE A 14 3.23 -6.68 -8.19
C ILE A 14 4.21 -5.50 -8.11
N GLY A 15 3.98 -4.45 -8.91
CA GLY A 15 4.83 -3.25 -8.90
C GLY A 15 4.84 -2.56 -7.53
N LEU A 16 3.68 -2.47 -6.87
CA LEU A 16 3.54 -1.87 -5.55
C LEU A 16 4.32 -2.66 -4.48
N MET A 17 4.10 -3.96 -4.40
CA MET A 17 4.78 -4.82 -3.42
C MET A 17 6.30 -4.92 -3.70
N GLY A 18 6.70 -4.99 -4.97
CA GLY A 18 8.11 -4.99 -5.38
C GLY A 18 8.82 -3.68 -5.03
N ALA A 19 8.17 -2.53 -5.22
CA ALA A 19 8.71 -1.24 -4.81
C ALA A 19 8.90 -1.17 -3.29
N MET A 20 7.90 -1.57 -2.50
CA MET A 20 8.01 -1.60 -1.04
C MET A 20 9.14 -2.52 -0.55
N ALA A 21 9.26 -3.72 -1.13
CA ALA A 21 10.35 -4.64 -0.79
C ALA A 21 11.73 -4.05 -1.13
N SER A 22 11.86 -3.39 -2.29
CA SER A 22 13.10 -2.73 -2.70
C SER A 22 13.46 -1.58 -1.75
N LEU A 23 12.49 -0.75 -1.37
CA LEU A 23 12.68 0.34 -0.41
C LEU A 23 13.08 -0.18 0.98
N LEU A 24 12.52 -1.31 1.42
CA LEU A 24 12.92 -1.95 2.68
C LEU A 24 14.38 -2.43 2.64
N VAL A 25 14.82 -3.03 1.52
CA VAL A 25 16.21 -3.45 1.32
C VAL A 25 17.13 -2.23 1.36
N MET A 26 16.77 -1.14 0.68
CA MET A 26 17.57 0.09 0.67
C MET A 26 17.65 0.76 2.05
N LEU A 27 16.53 0.82 2.79
CA LEU A 27 16.54 1.29 4.18
C LEU A 27 17.45 0.46 5.08
N ASN A 28 17.50 -0.86 4.86
CA ASN A 28 18.37 -1.74 5.63
C ASN A 28 19.85 -1.58 5.25
N ALA A 29 20.13 -1.18 4.01
CA ALA A 29 21.48 -0.93 3.49
C ALA A 29 21.86 0.56 3.50
N MET A 30 21.15 1.39 4.27
CA MET A 30 21.34 2.83 4.27
C MET A 30 22.75 3.19 4.75
N PRO A 31 23.53 3.99 4.00
CA PRO A 31 24.82 4.49 4.46
C PRO A 31 24.66 5.34 5.73
N PRO A 32 25.70 5.48 6.57
CA PRO A 32 25.66 6.41 7.69
C PRO A 32 25.67 7.87 7.19
N VAL A 33 25.01 8.77 7.93
CA VAL A 33 24.98 10.22 7.60
C VAL A 33 26.35 10.90 7.59
N SER A 34 27.36 10.27 8.21
CA SER A 34 28.76 10.71 8.14
C SER A 34 29.34 10.61 6.72
N ASP A 35 28.79 9.73 5.87
CA ASP A 35 29.06 9.70 4.43
C ASP A 35 27.88 10.31 3.68
N LEU A 36 27.84 11.64 3.69
CA LEU A 36 26.71 12.41 3.19
C LEU A 36 26.45 12.20 1.70
N THR A 37 27.49 11.97 0.91
CA THR A 37 27.38 11.71 -0.54
C THR A 37 26.70 10.38 -0.80
N ALA A 38 27.14 9.30 -0.15
CA ALA A 38 26.50 8.00 -0.28
C ALA A 38 25.07 8.02 0.27
N TYR A 39 24.84 8.68 1.41
CA TYR A 39 23.51 8.82 2.03
C TYR A 39 22.52 9.51 1.09
N ALA A 40 22.90 10.68 0.54
CA ALA A 40 22.04 11.45 -0.34
C ALA A 40 21.76 10.73 -1.67
N ALA A 41 22.77 10.04 -2.23
CA ALA A 41 22.57 9.22 -3.43
C ALA A 41 21.55 8.09 -3.19
N MET A 42 21.65 7.41 -2.04
CA MET A 42 20.69 6.37 -1.66
C MET A 42 19.27 6.94 -1.46
N ARG A 43 19.11 8.07 -0.74
CA ARG A 43 17.80 8.74 -0.59
C ARG A 43 17.22 9.17 -1.93
N GLY A 44 18.03 9.72 -2.83
CA GLY A 44 17.61 10.09 -4.18
C GLY A 44 17.07 8.89 -4.97
N ALA A 45 17.77 7.75 -4.92
CA ALA A 45 17.31 6.52 -5.56
C ALA A 45 16.00 5.98 -4.94
N MET A 46 15.86 6.05 -3.62
CA MET A 46 14.61 5.68 -2.92
C MET A 46 13.45 6.60 -3.35
N GLY A 47 13.68 7.92 -3.40
CA GLY A 47 12.70 8.89 -3.89
C GLY A 47 12.29 8.63 -5.34
N ALA A 48 13.23 8.20 -6.20
CA ALA A 48 12.94 7.81 -7.57
C ALA A 48 12.06 6.55 -7.63
N ILE A 49 12.34 5.51 -6.83
CA ILE A 49 11.49 4.32 -6.75
C ILE A 49 10.08 4.68 -6.27
N ALA A 50 9.98 5.53 -5.24
CA ALA A 50 8.71 5.99 -4.72
C ALA A 50 7.88 6.72 -5.80
N THR A 51 8.53 7.59 -6.56
CA THR A 51 7.88 8.43 -7.58
C THR A 51 7.53 7.65 -8.84
N TRP A 52 8.42 6.79 -9.33
CA TRP A 52 8.31 6.18 -10.65
C TRP A 52 7.77 4.74 -10.64
N ILE A 53 7.83 4.05 -9.50
CA ILE A 53 7.36 2.66 -9.41
C ILE A 53 6.22 2.56 -8.42
N PHE A 54 6.43 2.98 -7.16
CA PHE A 54 5.42 2.83 -6.11
C PHE A 54 4.15 3.62 -6.45
N PHE A 55 4.27 4.92 -6.73
CA PHE A 55 3.11 5.78 -6.95
C PHE A 55 2.27 5.39 -8.18
N PRO A 56 2.84 5.13 -9.38
CA PRO A 56 2.07 4.66 -10.52
C PRO A 56 1.41 3.30 -10.26
N SER A 57 2.14 2.38 -9.62
CA SER A 57 1.60 1.05 -9.28
C SER A 57 0.44 1.13 -8.29
N LEU A 58 0.52 2.03 -7.32
CA LEU A 58 -0.55 2.31 -6.37
C LEU A 58 -1.82 2.79 -7.09
N GLY A 59 -1.69 3.81 -7.95
CA GLY A 59 -2.81 4.36 -8.71
C GLY A 59 -3.45 3.32 -9.63
N VAL A 60 -2.63 2.57 -10.37
CA VAL A 60 -3.08 1.49 -11.26
C VAL A 60 -3.84 0.41 -10.49
N THR A 61 -3.31 -0.05 -9.36
CA THR A 61 -3.95 -1.04 -8.49
C THR A 61 -5.32 -0.57 -8.01
N LEU A 62 -5.38 0.66 -7.49
CA LEU A 62 -6.58 1.23 -6.88
C LEU A 62 -7.68 1.45 -7.91
N ILE A 63 -7.37 2.12 -9.03
CA ILE A 63 -8.33 2.43 -10.09
C ILE A 63 -8.89 1.13 -10.67
N ALA A 64 -8.03 0.16 -11.00
CA ALA A 64 -8.46 -1.12 -11.53
C ALA A 64 -9.34 -1.90 -10.54
N GLY A 65 -9.00 -1.83 -9.24
CA GLY A 65 -9.76 -2.48 -8.16
C GLY A 65 -11.15 -1.88 -7.96
N LEU A 66 -11.25 -0.56 -7.88
CA LEU A 66 -12.52 0.16 -7.70
C LEU A 66 -13.45 -0.02 -8.91
N LEU A 67 -12.91 0.10 -10.13
CA LEU A 67 -13.65 -0.17 -11.35
C LEU A 67 -14.17 -1.61 -11.39
N ALA A 68 -13.35 -2.59 -10.96
CA ALA A 68 -13.76 -3.99 -10.94
C ALA A 68 -14.94 -4.25 -9.98
N ILE A 69 -15.04 -3.51 -8.87
CA ILE A 69 -16.17 -3.60 -7.93
C ILE A 69 -17.40 -2.92 -8.52
N GLY A 70 -17.29 -1.65 -8.93
CA GLY A 70 -18.43 -0.86 -9.40
C GLY A 70 -19.08 -1.38 -10.69
N LEU A 71 -18.29 -1.98 -11.59
CA LEU A 71 -18.79 -2.52 -12.86
C LEU A 71 -19.38 -3.93 -12.74
N ASN A 72 -19.40 -4.52 -11.54
CA ASN A 72 -19.70 -5.93 -11.38
C ASN A 72 -20.60 -6.18 -10.17
N ARG A 73 -21.91 -6.23 -10.42
CA ARG A 73 -22.97 -6.43 -9.41
C ARG A 73 -22.73 -7.64 -8.49
N GLY A 74 -22.02 -8.67 -8.95
CA GLY A 74 -21.65 -9.83 -8.13
C GLY A 74 -20.75 -9.51 -6.93
N PHE A 75 -20.06 -8.36 -6.92
CA PHE A 75 -19.27 -7.92 -5.77
C PHE A 75 -20.05 -7.07 -4.77
N HIS A 76 -21.20 -6.51 -5.16
CA HIS A 76 -21.97 -5.60 -4.29
C HIS A 76 -22.53 -6.31 -3.06
N GLY A 77 -22.91 -7.59 -3.19
CA GLY A 77 -23.40 -8.43 -2.09
C GLY A 77 -22.31 -9.17 -1.31
N ALA A 78 -21.03 -8.97 -1.64
CA ALA A 78 -19.92 -9.72 -1.05
C ALA A 78 -19.18 -8.86 -0.02
N GLY A 79 -19.43 -9.10 1.28
CA GLY A 79 -18.76 -8.37 2.37
C GLY A 79 -17.22 -8.42 2.32
N TRP A 80 -16.65 -9.53 1.85
CA TRP A 80 -15.20 -9.65 1.67
C TRP A 80 -14.63 -8.67 0.62
N ALA A 81 -15.42 -8.33 -0.41
CA ALA A 81 -15.00 -7.40 -1.47
C ALA A 81 -14.95 -5.96 -0.93
N TRP A 82 -15.92 -5.59 -0.09
CA TRP A 82 -15.94 -4.30 0.59
C TRP A 82 -14.82 -4.16 1.63
N LEU A 83 -14.53 -5.21 2.40
CA LEU A 83 -13.40 -5.22 3.33
C LEU A 83 -12.06 -5.01 2.59
N LYS A 84 -11.87 -5.71 1.47
CA LYS A 84 -10.70 -5.54 0.60
C LYS A 84 -10.61 -4.14 -0.01
N ALA A 85 -11.75 -3.55 -0.39
CA ALA A 85 -11.77 -2.19 -0.91
C ALA A 85 -11.35 -1.17 0.16
N ALA A 86 -11.92 -1.25 1.35
CA ALA A 86 -11.61 -0.36 2.47
C ALA A 86 -10.13 -0.42 2.84
N THR A 87 -9.60 -1.63 3.03
CA THR A 87 -8.18 -1.85 3.33
C THR A 87 -7.26 -1.41 2.18
N GLY A 88 -7.67 -1.57 0.92
CA GLY A 88 -6.94 -1.03 -0.23
C GLY A 88 -6.88 0.50 -0.27
N ILE A 89 -7.98 1.18 0.10
CA ILE A 89 -8.01 2.65 0.22
C ILE A 89 -7.13 3.12 1.37
N LEU A 90 -7.13 2.42 2.51
CA LEU A 90 -6.23 2.74 3.63
C LEU A 90 -4.76 2.60 3.23
N VAL A 91 -4.39 1.57 2.46
CA VAL A 91 -3.03 1.42 1.90
C VAL A 91 -2.69 2.57 0.95
N PHE A 92 -3.66 3.06 0.18
CA PHE A 92 -3.45 4.23 -0.69
C PHE A 92 -3.13 5.49 0.11
N GLU A 93 -3.98 5.84 1.07
CA GLU A 93 -3.79 7.02 1.93
C GLU A 93 -2.48 6.94 2.70
N SER A 94 -2.24 5.80 3.33
CA SER A 94 -1.05 5.54 4.13
C SER A 94 0.23 5.46 3.28
N GLY A 95 0.14 5.00 2.03
CA GLY A 95 1.26 5.01 1.09
C GLY A 95 1.64 6.42 0.64
N PHE A 96 0.66 7.31 0.50
CA PHE A 96 0.91 8.70 0.13
C PHE A 96 1.55 9.47 1.30
N VAL A 97 0.94 9.40 2.49
CA VAL A 97 1.37 10.14 3.68
C VAL A 97 2.59 9.52 4.33
N GLY A 98 2.66 8.19 4.39
CA GLY A 98 3.66 7.46 5.17
C GLY A 98 4.86 6.94 4.37
N VAL A 99 4.82 6.99 3.03
CA VAL A 99 5.94 6.57 2.18
C VAL A 99 6.34 7.68 1.22
N LEU A 100 5.45 8.11 0.31
CA LEU A 100 5.85 9.04 -0.76
C LEU A 100 6.37 10.39 -0.23
N GLY A 101 5.61 11.02 0.68
CA GLY A 101 5.99 12.30 1.28
C GLY A 101 7.33 12.25 2.03
N PRO A 102 7.48 11.38 3.05
CA PRO A 102 8.75 11.24 3.79
C PRO A 102 9.94 10.87 2.88
N MET A 103 9.71 9.99 1.90
CA MET A 103 10.74 9.57 0.96
C MET A 103 11.29 10.72 0.13
N GLN A 104 10.40 11.56 -0.42
CA GLN A 104 10.78 12.74 -1.19
C GLN A 104 11.41 13.81 -0.30
N GLN A 105 10.83 14.07 0.88
CA GLN A 105 11.32 15.10 1.79
C GLN A 105 12.75 14.84 2.25
N GLU A 106 13.07 13.63 2.70
CA GLU A 106 14.45 13.29 3.07
C GLU A 106 15.41 13.28 1.87
N ALA A 107 14.94 12.95 0.66
CA ALA A 107 15.77 13.06 -0.54
C ALA A 107 16.15 14.52 -0.83
N GLU A 108 15.20 15.44 -0.69
CA GLU A 108 15.42 16.88 -0.81
C GLU A 108 16.32 17.43 0.30
N LEU A 109 16.07 17.05 1.56
CA LEU A 109 16.91 17.45 2.70
C LEU A 109 18.35 16.97 2.54
N SER A 110 18.54 15.72 2.09
CA SER A 110 19.88 15.14 1.87
C SER A 110 20.63 15.85 0.74
N ALA A 111 19.93 16.20 -0.35
CA ALA A 111 20.49 17.00 -1.43
C ALA A 111 20.84 18.42 -0.95
N GLY A 112 19.98 19.04 -0.12
CA GLY A 112 20.23 20.34 0.51
C GLY A 112 21.45 20.31 1.43
N ALA A 113 21.63 19.24 2.20
CA ALA A 113 22.78 19.05 3.08
C ALA A 113 24.09 18.94 2.29
N LEU A 114 24.10 18.23 1.15
CA LEU A 114 25.26 18.19 0.25
C LEU A 114 25.65 19.57 -0.28
N MET A 115 24.67 20.46 -0.47
CA MET A 115 24.91 21.85 -0.88
C MET A 115 25.27 22.77 0.29
N GLY A 116 25.39 22.25 1.52
CA GLY A 116 25.64 23.05 2.73
C GLY A 116 24.47 23.94 3.15
N LYS A 117 23.25 23.69 2.63
CA LYS A 117 22.05 24.49 2.89
C LYS A 117 21.20 23.97 4.04
N VAL A 118 21.42 22.72 4.45
CA VAL A 118 20.69 22.02 5.51
C VAL A 118 21.71 21.37 6.45
N ASP A 119 21.45 21.42 7.75
CA ASP A 119 22.28 20.75 8.75
C ASP A 119 22.11 19.22 8.64
N PRO A 120 23.19 18.44 8.43
CA PRO A 120 23.13 16.97 8.42
C PRO A 120 22.52 16.35 9.68
N ALA A 121 22.52 17.04 10.82
CA ALA A 121 21.87 16.57 12.05
C ALA A 121 20.33 16.44 11.92
N MET A 122 19.74 17.07 10.90
CA MET A 122 18.31 16.94 10.60
C MET A 122 17.96 15.65 9.83
N LEU A 123 18.95 14.95 9.29
CA LEU A 123 18.75 13.75 8.48
C LEU A 123 18.52 12.51 9.35
N ALA A 124 17.97 11.46 8.73
CA ALA A 124 17.83 10.12 9.30
C ALA A 124 16.86 10.01 10.49
N GLN A 125 16.16 11.08 10.86
CA GLN A 125 15.18 11.07 11.96
C GLN A 125 13.98 10.16 11.66
N THR A 126 13.73 9.89 10.38
CA THR A 126 12.53 9.18 9.91
C THR A 126 12.77 7.72 9.52
N LEU A 127 14.02 7.21 9.52
CA LEU A 127 14.35 5.87 9.00
C LEU A 127 13.58 4.74 9.69
N GLY A 128 13.44 4.80 11.03
CA GLY A 128 12.69 3.82 11.80
C GLY A 128 11.19 3.81 11.47
N PRO A 129 10.51 4.96 11.61
CA PRO A 129 9.11 5.11 11.21
C PRO A 129 8.82 4.71 9.75
N GLU A 130 9.67 5.10 8.80
CA GLU A 130 9.53 4.74 7.38
C GLU A 130 9.59 3.22 7.19
N ARG A 131 10.57 2.54 7.81
CA ARG A 131 10.69 1.08 7.76
C ARG A 131 9.46 0.38 8.33
N ASN A 132 8.98 0.82 9.47
CA ASN A 132 7.79 0.23 10.11
C ASN A 132 6.56 0.41 9.22
N THR A 133 6.40 1.60 8.64
CA THR A 133 5.28 1.91 7.74
C THR A 133 5.31 1.00 6.50
N LEU A 134 6.47 0.83 5.87
CA LEU A 134 6.61 -0.05 4.72
C LEU A 134 6.27 -1.51 5.05
N TRP A 135 6.71 -2.03 6.20
CA TRP A 135 6.34 -3.37 6.63
C TRP A 135 4.84 -3.53 6.85
N VAL A 136 4.19 -2.56 7.50
CA VAL A 136 2.75 -2.56 7.72
C VAL A 136 2.00 -2.54 6.39
N LEU A 137 2.38 -1.66 5.46
CA LEU A 137 1.75 -1.58 4.14
C LEU A 137 1.94 -2.85 3.32
N LEU A 138 3.13 -3.46 3.37
CA LEU A 138 3.41 -4.72 2.71
C LEU A 138 2.58 -5.87 3.29
N ALA A 139 2.40 -5.91 4.61
CA ALA A 139 1.53 -6.89 5.28
C ALA A 139 0.06 -6.73 4.86
N ILE A 140 -0.46 -5.50 4.85
CA ILE A 140 -1.85 -5.22 4.43
C ILE A 140 -2.03 -5.54 2.93
N ALA A 141 -1.08 -5.19 2.07
CA ALA A 141 -1.12 -5.53 0.65
C ALA A 141 -1.14 -7.06 0.44
N THR A 142 -0.35 -7.80 1.21
CA THR A 142 -0.36 -9.28 1.18
C THR A 142 -1.70 -9.84 1.63
N LEU A 143 -2.29 -9.29 2.69
CA LEU A 143 -3.63 -9.66 3.15
C LEU A 143 -4.69 -9.36 2.07
N ASN A 144 -4.56 -8.26 1.33
CA ASN A 144 -5.46 -7.94 0.21
C ASN A 144 -5.36 -8.93 -0.95
N VAL A 145 -4.16 -9.45 -1.22
CA VAL A 145 -3.96 -10.55 -2.17
C VAL A 145 -4.65 -11.80 -1.64
N ALA A 146 -4.41 -12.14 -0.38
CA ALA A 146 -5.03 -13.30 0.28
C ALA A 146 -6.56 -13.26 0.20
N LEU A 147 -7.19 -12.17 0.62
CA LEU A 147 -8.65 -11.99 0.55
C LEU A 147 -9.19 -12.17 -0.88
N GLY A 148 -8.41 -11.78 -1.90
CA GLY A 148 -8.78 -11.96 -3.30
C GLY A 148 -8.70 -13.41 -3.81
N ILE A 149 -7.76 -14.20 -3.27
CA ILE A 149 -7.57 -15.62 -3.60
C ILE A 149 -8.60 -16.48 -2.87
N TRP A 150 -8.64 -16.37 -1.54
CA TRP A 150 -9.46 -17.26 -0.70
C TRP A 150 -10.95 -16.91 -0.70
N ARG A 151 -11.32 -15.64 -0.97
CA ARG A 151 -12.72 -15.18 -1.11
C ARG A 151 -13.63 -15.71 0.01
N PRO A 152 -13.34 -15.39 1.29
CA PRO A 152 -14.08 -15.95 2.41
C PRO A 152 -15.57 -15.63 2.33
N ARG A 153 -16.42 -16.62 2.61
CA ARG A 153 -17.88 -16.47 2.67
C ARG A 153 -18.27 -15.79 3.98
N LEU A 154 -18.09 -14.48 4.06
CA LEU A 154 -18.65 -13.61 5.11
C LEU A 154 -20.18 -13.50 4.90
N ARG A 155 -20.90 -14.59 5.15
CA ARG A 155 -22.37 -14.65 5.04
C ARG A 155 -22.96 -14.06 6.33
N ARG A 156 -23.82 -13.04 6.22
CA ARG A 156 -24.71 -12.67 7.34
C ARG A 156 -25.56 -13.91 7.66
N ARG A 157 -25.50 -14.38 8.91
CA ARG A 157 -26.53 -15.28 9.44
C ARG A 157 -27.79 -14.42 9.54
N THR A 158 -28.68 -14.55 8.58
CA THR A 158 -30.07 -14.15 8.80
C THR A 158 -30.61 -15.16 9.80
N GLU A 159 -30.83 -14.75 11.03
CA GLU A 159 -31.64 -15.51 11.98
C GLU A 159 -33.00 -15.75 11.30
N SER A 160 -33.35 -17.02 11.10
CA SER A 160 -34.71 -17.37 10.71
C SER A 160 -35.62 -17.00 11.87
N PRO A 161 -36.73 -16.27 11.65
CA PRO A 161 -37.73 -16.08 12.69
C PRO A 161 -38.23 -17.47 13.07
N VAL A 162 -38.08 -17.84 14.34
CA VAL A 162 -38.78 -18.98 14.91
C VAL A 162 -40.26 -18.63 14.86
N VAL A 163 -41.01 -19.25 13.95
CA VAL A 163 -42.47 -19.19 13.93
C VAL A 163 -42.94 -20.15 15.03
N PRO A 164 -43.58 -19.69 16.12
CA PRO A 164 -44.22 -20.58 17.07
C PRO A 164 -45.38 -21.26 16.34
N GLY A 165 -45.35 -22.58 16.27
CA GLY A 165 -46.42 -23.36 15.67
C GLY A 165 -47.74 -23.11 16.39
N GLU A 166 -48.75 -22.67 15.65
CA GLU A 166 -50.15 -22.80 16.02
C GLU A 166 -50.49 -24.30 16.00
N GLY A 167 -50.47 -24.92 17.18
CA GLY A 167 -51.11 -26.20 17.42
C GLY A 167 -52.59 -25.97 17.74
N ALA A 168 -53.44 -26.07 16.73
CA ALA A 168 -54.86 -26.30 16.90
C ALA A 168 -55.13 -27.81 16.91
N GLY A 169 -55.83 -28.29 17.94
CA GLY A 169 -56.24 -29.68 18.11
C GLY A 169 -56.71 -29.93 19.53
#